data_AF-A0A1H7LLQ1-F1
#
_entry.id   AF-A0A1H7LLQ1-F1
#
_cell.length_a   1.000
_cell.length_b   1.000
_cell.length_c   1.000
_cell.angle_alpha   90.00
_cell.angle_beta   90.00
_cell.angle_gamma   90.00
#
_symmetry.space_group_name_H-M   'P 1'
#
loop_
_entity.id
_entity.type
_entity.pdbx_description
1 polymer ?
#
loop_
_entity_poly.entity_id
_entity_poly.type
_entity_poly.pdbx_seq_one_letter_code
_entity_poly.pdbx_strand_id
1 'polypeptide(L)'
;MPELSRTARLDVLVEGYVRMPHVAGTVSLVRDADRVVIVDPGMVSDRDLILAPMRELGVRPEDVTDVVVSHHHLDHTLNVALFPVVPVHDFQSVIEGDMFTRRAAEGTQLTPGIRLLATPGHTPQDITTLVGTPDDVVALTHLWWTEEGPADDPYSHDRDELRRQRERVLDLATLVVCAHGAPFRPGPATVR
;
A
#
# COMPACT_ATOMS: atom_id res chain seq x y z
N MET A 1 -4.80 17.16 -10.91
CA MET A 1 -3.49 16.48 -10.79
C MET A 1 -3.18 15.83 -12.12
N PRO A 2 -1.89 15.65 -12.52
CA PRO A 2 -1.56 14.96 -13.77
C PRO A 2 -2.11 13.53 -13.73
N GLU A 3 -2.55 13.01 -14.87
CA GLU A 3 -2.98 11.62 -15.01
C GLU A 3 -1.82 10.65 -14.74
N LEU A 4 -2.12 9.46 -14.22
CA LEU A 4 -1.12 8.40 -14.03
C LEU A 4 -0.82 7.70 -15.35
N SER A 5 0.47 7.43 -15.61
CA SER A 5 0.86 6.49 -16.66
C SER A 5 0.28 5.10 -16.38
N ARG A 6 -0.08 4.37 -17.44
CA ARG A 6 -0.73 3.04 -17.40
C ARG A 6 0.24 1.91 -17.72
N THR A 7 1.42 1.98 -17.13
CA THR A 7 2.57 1.11 -17.48
C THR A 7 3.00 0.17 -16.37
N ALA A 8 2.53 0.39 -15.14
CA ALA A 8 2.95 -0.39 -14.00
C ALA A 8 2.36 -1.81 -14.03
N ARG A 9 3.13 -2.77 -13.51
CA ARG A 9 2.66 -4.11 -13.18
C ARG A 9 2.51 -4.19 -11.67
N LEU A 10 1.40 -4.76 -11.21
CA LEU A 10 1.11 -4.95 -9.79
C LEU A 10 0.78 -6.41 -9.52
N ASP A 11 1.36 -6.95 -8.46
CA ASP A 11 1.12 -8.30 -7.98
C ASP A 11 0.87 -8.24 -6.47
N VAL A 12 -0.28 -8.73 -6.02
CA VAL A 12 -0.55 -8.92 -4.59
C VAL A 12 0.13 -10.22 -4.18
N LEU A 13 1.23 -10.12 -3.44
CA LEU A 13 2.03 -11.26 -3.02
C LEU A 13 1.33 -12.03 -1.89
N VAL A 14 0.73 -11.29 -0.97
CA VAL A 14 0.01 -11.83 0.18
C VAL A 14 -1.26 -11.01 0.39
N GLU A 15 -2.42 -11.67 0.38
CA GLU A 15 -3.66 -11.07 0.89
C GLU A 15 -3.62 -11.07 2.42
N GLY A 16 -3.80 -9.89 3.01
CA GLY A 16 -3.85 -9.76 4.46
C GLY A 16 -5.11 -10.41 5.05
N TYR A 17 -5.19 -10.41 6.39
CA TYR A 17 -6.36 -10.89 7.11
C TYR A 17 -6.38 -10.43 8.57
N VAL A 18 -7.58 -10.38 9.16
CA VAL A 18 -7.79 -10.26 10.61
C VAL A 18 -8.62 -11.44 11.10
N ARG A 19 -7.99 -12.36 11.83
CA ARG A 19 -8.61 -13.57 12.41
C ARG A 19 -7.96 -13.86 13.75
N MET A 20 -8.38 -13.16 14.80
CA MET A 20 -7.74 -13.23 16.12
C MET A 20 -7.50 -14.69 16.57
N PRO A 21 -6.27 -15.04 17.00
CA PRO A 21 -5.14 -14.14 17.28
C PRO A 21 -4.22 -13.83 16.08
N HIS A 22 -4.57 -14.23 14.87
CA HIS A 22 -3.74 -14.08 13.66
C HIS A 22 -4.12 -12.83 12.86
N VAL A 23 -3.12 -12.02 12.52
CA VAL A 23 -3.27 -10.81 11.70
C VAL A 23 -2.15 -10.78 10.65
N ALA A 24 -2.44 -10.27 9.47
CA ALA A 24 -1.45 -10.01 8.44
C ALA A 24 -1.89 -8.80 7.59
N GLY A 25 -0.95 -7.91 7.27
CA GLY A 25 -1.15 -6.87 6.26
C GLY A 25 -0.99 -7.43 4.84
N THR A 26 -1.71 -6.85 3.89
CA THR A 26 -1.56 -7.17 2.47
C THR A 26 -0.21 -6.67 1.96
N VAL A 27 0.57 -7.57 1.34
CA VAL A 27 1.89 -7.25 0.77
C VAL A 27 1.78 -7.20 -0.74
N SER A 28 2.27 -6.13 -1.36
CA SER A 28 2.21 -5.95 -2.82
C SER A 28 3.57 -5.63 -3.42
N LEU A 29 3.78 -6.12 -4.63
CA LEU A 29 4.92 -5.81 -5.49
C LEU A 29 4.45 -4.97 -6.67
N VAL A 30 5.10 -3.83 -6.90
CA VAL A 30 4.82 -2.94 -8.03
C VAL A 30 6.09 -2.75 -8.85
N ARG A 31 5.99 -2.90 -10.16
CA ARG A 31 7.11 -2.74 -11.10
C ARG A 31 6.73 -1.73 -12.16
N ASP A 32 7.47 -0.63 -12.27
CA ASP A 32 7.24 0.40 -13.28
C ASP A 32 8.55 1.09 -13.64
N ALA A 33 8.83 1.22 -14.94
CA ALA A 33 10.12 1.71 -15.45
C ALA A 33 11.32 0.98 -14.80
N ASP A 34 12.18 1.72 -14.09
CA ASP A 34 13.36 1.24 -13.38
C ASP A 34 13.09 0.95 -11.89
N ARG A 35 11.83 1.03 -11.43
CA ARG A 35 11.45 0.85 -10.03
C ARG A 35 10.82 -0.51 -9.77
N VAL A 36 11.25 -1.12 -8.67
CA VAL A 36 10.67 -2.33 -8.08
C VAL A 36 10.31 -1.98 -6.64
N VAL A 37 9.03 -1.75 -6.40
CA VAL A 37 8.52 -1.21 -5.15
C VAL A 37 7.80 -2.30 -4.38
N ILE A 38 8.17 -2.48 -3.11
CA ILE A 38 7.38 -3.29 -2.17
C ILE A 38 6.52 -2.37 -1.32
N VAL A 39 5.24 -2.68 -1.21
CA VAL A 39 4.29 -1.94 -0.37
C VAL A 39 3.87 -2.82 0.80
N ASP A 40 4.00 -2.28 2.00
CA ASP A 40 3.63 -2.91 3.29
C ASP A 40 4.17 -4.33 3.48
N PRO A 41 5.50 -4.55 3.53
CA PRO A 41 6.06 -5.86 3.86
C PRO A 41 5.87 -6.14 5.36
N GLY A 42 4.63 -6.43 5.71
CA GLY A 42 4.15 -6.53 7.07
C GLY A 42 4.27 -7.90 7.70
N MET A 43 3.43 -8.16 8.69
CA MET A 43 3.39 -9.43 9.39
C MET A 43 2.80 -10.52 8.50
N VAL A 44 3.49 -11.66 8.42
CA VAL A 44 3.07 -12.88 7.72
C VAL A 44 3.42 -14.08 8.59
N SER A 45 2.71 -15.21 8.42
CA SER A 45 2.98 -16.42 9.21
C SER A 45 4.33 -17.05 8.88
N ASP A 46 4.81 -16.85 7.65
CA ASP A 46 6.13 -17.26 7.16
C ASP A 46 6.62 -16.22 6.16
N ARG A 47 7.89 -15.81 6.25
CA ARG A 47 8.51 -14.85 5.32
C ARG A 47 8.54 -15.37 3.90
N ASP A 48 8.54 -16.70 3.72
CA ASP A 48 8.48 -17.31 2.40
C ASP A 48 7.17 -17.00 1.65
N LEU A 49 6.10 -16.60 2.35
CA LEU A 49 4.88 -16.10 1.70
C LEU A 49 5.12 -14.82 0.90
N ILE A 50 6.13 -14.02 1.26
CA ILE A 50 6.56 -12.85 0.48
C ILE A 50 7.60 -13.27 -0.56
N LEU A 51 8.61 -14.05 -0.15
CA LEU A 51 9.79 -14.33 -0.97
C LEU A 51 9.55 -15.32 -2.11
N ALA A 52 8.67 -16.31 -1.92
CA ALA A 52 8.40 -17.32 -2.95
C ALA A 52 7.65 -16.75 -4.16
N PRO A 53 6.56 -15.98 -4.01
CA PRO A 53 5.90 -15.33 -5.14
C PRO A 53 6.83 -14.36 -5.89
N MET A 54 7.68 -13.60 -5.19
CA MET A 54 8.69 -12.76 -5.85
C MET A 54 9.61 -13.56 -6.76
N ARG A 55 10.15 -14.69 -6.26
CA ARG A 55 10.99 -15.59 -7.05
C ARG A 55 10.27 -16.17 -8.27
N GLU A 56 9.01 -16.55 -8.14
CA GLU A 56 8.19 -17.05 -9.25
C GLU A 56 7.98 -15.99 -10.33
N LEU A 57 7.88 -14.72 -9.92
CA LEU A 57 7.84 -13.55 -10.81
C LEU A 57 9.22 -13.15 -11.37
N GLY A 58 10.29 -13.88 -11.01
CA GLY A 58 11.66 -13.60 -11.44
C GLY A 58 12.28 -12.38 -10.77
N VAL A 59 11.76 -11.95 -9.62
CA VAL A 59 12.24 -10.79 -8.86
C VAL A 59 12.92 -11.26 -7.59
N ARG A 60 14.15 -10.80 -7.36
CA ARG A 60 14.87 -11.07 -6.11
C ARG A 60 14.62 -9.95 -5.11
N PRO A 61 14.74 -10.22 -3.79
CA PRO A 61 14.71 -9.16 -2.78
C PRO A 61 15.73 -8.05 -3.07
N GLU A 62 16.90 -8.41 -3.61
CA GLU A 62 17.95 -7.45 -3.95
C GLU A 62 17.62 -6.52 -5.13
N ASP A 63 16.60 -6.85 -5.92
CA ASP A 63 16.15 -6.02 -7.04
C ASP A 63 15.20 -4.91 -6.60
N VAL A 64 14.70 -4.96 -5.34
CA VAL A 64 13.80 -3.94 -4.79
C VAL A 64 14.54 -2.61 -4.69
N THR A 65 13.93 -1.56 -5.20
CA THR A 65 14.50 -0.20 -5.26
C THR A 65 13.89 0.74 -4.24
N ASP A 66 12.67 0.46 -3.78
CA ASP A 66 11.94 1.29 -2.83
C ASP A 66 10.99 0.43 -2.00
N VAL A 67 10.79 0.82 -0.75
CA VAL A 67 9.73 0.28 0.11
C VAL A 67 8.77 1.40 0.45
N VAL A 68 7.48 1.16 0.36
CA VAL A 68 6.44 2.11 0.80
C VAL A 68 5.74 1.50 2.01
N VAL A 69 5.62 2.28 3.08
CA VAL A 69 4.82 1.93 4.25
C VAL A 69 3.58 2.82 4.28
N SER A 70 2.40 2.22 4.23
CA SER A 70 1.12 2.92 4.25
C SER A 70 0.92 3.65 5.57
N HIS A 71 1.33 3.04 6.67
CA HIS A 71 1.38 3.58 8.02
C HIS A 71 2.25 2.68 8.92
N HIS A 72 2.40 3.05 10.20
CA HIS A 72 3.42 2.48 11.09
C HIS A 72 2.94 1.36 12.03
N HIS A 73 1.83 0.68 11.72
CA HIS A 73 1.49 -0.53 12.45
C HIS A 73 2.45 -1.68 12.09
N LEU A 74 2.77 -2.53 13.07
CA LEU A 74 3.80 -3.57 12.91
C LEU A 74 3.40 -4.61 11.87
N ASP A 75 2.11 -4.90 11.76
CA ASP A 75 1.56 -5.82 10.77
C ASP A 75 1.64 -5.31 9.33
N HIS A 76 2.12 -4.08 9.10
CA HIS A 76 2.44 -3.50 7.79
C HIS A 76 3.95 -3.28 7.57
N THR A 77 4.77 -3.34 8.63
CA THR A 77 6.19 -2.92 8.58
C THR A 77 7.20 -3.98 9.02
N LEU A 78 6.75 -5.10 9.60
CA LEU A 78 7.62 -6.07 10.30
C LEU A 78 8.80 -6.62 9.46
N ASN A 79 8.63 -6.73 8.15
CA ASN A 79 9.56 -7.36 7.22
C ASN A 79 10.22 -6.37 6.25
N VAL A 80 10.24 -5.06 6.53
CA VAL A 80 11.00 -4.06 5.76
C VAL A 80 12.47 -4.47 5.61
N ALA A 81 13.07 -5.06 6.64
CA ALA A 81 14.46 -5.51 6.64
C ALA A 81 14.75 -6.77 5.80
N LEU A 82 13.76 -7.34 5.09
CA LEU A 82 14.01 -8.39 4.08
C LEU A 82 14.65 -7.84 2.81
N PHE A 83 14.53 -6.54 2.58
CA PHE A 83 15.02 -5.86 1.38
C PHE A 83 16.33 -5.11 1.68
N PRO A 84 17.12 -4.75 0.65
CA PRO A 84 18.35 -3.99 0.82
C PRO A 84 18.12 -2.64 1.52
N VAL A 85 19.21 -1.96 1.85
CA VAL A 85 19.15 -0.57 2.28
C VAL A 85 18.76 0.29 1.07
N VAL A 86 17.46 0.59 0.97
CA VAL A 86 16.85 1.41 -0.09
C VAL A 86 15.94 2.47 0.52
N PRO A 87 15.51 3.48 -0.24
CA PRO A 87 14.50 4.43 0.21
C PRO A 87 13.24 3.74 0.75
N VAL A 88 12.92 4.02 2.01
CA VAL A 88 11.65 3.68 2.67
C VAL A 88 10.81 4.94 2.75
N HIS A 89 9.64 4.94 2.11
CA HIS A 89 8.74 6.07 2.02
C HIS A 89 7.59 5.94 3.02
N ASP A 90 7.40 6.95 3.85
CA ASP A 90 6.22 7.09 4.70
C ASP A 90 5.49 8.42 4.45
N PHE A 91 4.55 8.76 5.31
CA PHE A 91 3.72 9.96 5.19
C PHE A 91 4.47 11.29 5.24
N GLN A 92 5.64 11.35 5.88
CA GLN A 92 6.37 12.58 6.16
C GLN A 92 7.83 12.58 5.71
N SER A 93 8.35 11.43 5.31
CA SER A 93 9.78 11.24 5.12
C SER A 93 10.15 10.16 4.11
N VAL A 94 11.42 10.20 3.73
CA VAL A 94 12.15 9.12 3.09
C VAL A 94 13.35 8.77 3.95
N ILE A 95 13.47 7.48 4.29
CA ILE A 95 14.59 6.95 5.06
C ILE A 95 15.45 6.08 4.14
N GLU A 96 16.75 6.32 4.08
CA GLU A 96 17.70 5.46 3.37
C GLU A 96 18.93 5.23 4.27
N GLY A 97 19.07 4.03 4.80
CA GLY A 97 20.08 3.75 5.82
C GLY A 97 19.81 4.55 7.09
N ASP A 98 20.73 5.44 7.45
CA ASP A 98 20.60 6.40 8.56
C ASP A 98 20.23 7.82 8.12
N MET A 99 19.97 8.03 6.82
CA MET A 99 19.58 9.32 6.28
C MET A 99 18.06 9.52 6.37
N PHE A 100 17.65 10.58 7.07
CA PHE A 100 16.26 11.02 7.17
C PHE A 100 16.05 12.27 6.30
N THR A 101 15.15 12.18 5.32
CA THR A 101 14.76 13.32 4.47
C THR A 101 13.28 13.63 4.67
N ARG A 102 12.94 14.84 5.13
CA ARG A 102 11.53 15.28 5.18
C ARG A 102 10.96 15.42 3.78
N ARG A 103 9.85 14.72 3.51
CA ARG A 103 9.09 14.81 2.28
C ARG A 103 7.67 14.30 2.53
N ALA A 104 6.68 15.17 2.42
CA ALA A 104 5.28 14.76 2.54
C ALA A 104 4.90 13.77 1.42
N ALA A 105 4.06 12.78 1.73
CA ALA A 105 3.59 11.81 0.74
C ALA A 105 2.71 12.45 -0.33
N GLU A 106 1.86 13.42 0.03
CA GLU A 106 0.87 14.02 -0.88
C GLU A 106 1.47 14.50 -2.20
N GLY A 107 1.06 13.85 -3.29
CA GLY A 107 1.47 14.20 -4.65
C GLY A 107 2.86 13.72 -5.05
N THR A 108 3.59 13.03 -4.17
CA THR A 108 4.91 12.44 -4.49
C THR A 108 4.74 11.41 -5.60
N GLN A 109 5.56 11.50 -6.64
CA GLN A 109 5.65 10.49 -7.70
C GLN A 109 6.95 9.72 -7.57
N LEU A 110 6.87 8.39 -7.48
CA LEU A 110 8.05 7.52 -7.59
C LEU A 110 8.39 7.28 -9.06
N THR A 111 7.34 7.18 -9.89
CA THR A 111 7.39 7.14 -11.35
C THR A 111 6.15 7.87 -11.90
N PRO A 112 6.01 8.08 -13.22
CA PRO A 112 4.75 8.55 -13.80
C PRO A 112 3.55 7.62 -13.52
N GLY A 113 3.78 6.33 -13.28
CA GLY A 113 2.74 5.34 -12.97
C GLY A 113 2.50 5.07 -11.48
N ILE A 114 3.35 5.59 -10.57
CA ILE A 114 3.24 5.36 -9.12
C ILE A 114 3.24 6.69 -8.37
N ARG A 115 2.16 6.97 -7.63
CA ARG A 115 1.99 8.20 -6.84
C ARG A 115 1.54 7.90 -5.43
N LEU A 116 2.08 8.62 -4.46
CA LEU A 116 1.65 8.59 -3.06
C LEU A 116 0.67 9.74 -2.79
N LEU A 117 -0.36 9.46 -2.00
CA LEU A 117 -1.33 10.44 -1.50
C LEU A 117 -1.37 10.37 0.02
N ALA A 118 -1.47 11.52 0.70
CA ALA A 118 -1.81 11.52 2.11
C ALA A 118 -3.30 11.22 2.24
N THR A 119 -3.65 10.14 2.94
CA THR A 119 -5.03 9.70 3.11
C THR A 119 -5.29 9.33 4.57
N PRO A 120 -5.12 10.27 5.53
CA PRO A 120 -5.34 10.00 6.95
C PRO A 120 -6.74 9.43 7.17
N GLY A 121 -6.87 8.36 7.95
CA GLY A 121 -8.15 7.69 8.12
C GLY A 121 -8.11 6.69 9.26
N HIS A 122 -7.61 5.48 8.99
CA HIS A 122 -7.35 4.49 10.03
C HIS A 122 -6.35 5.04 11.04
N THR A 123 -5.27 5.67 10.55
CA THR A 123 -4.37 6.51 11.35
C THR A 123 -4.20 7.90 10.74
N PRO A 124 -3.76 8.91 11.51
CA PRO A 124 -3.36 10.21 10.96
C PRO A 124 -2.16 10.15 10.00
N GLN A 125 -1.48 9.00 9.94
CA GLN A 125 -0.25 8.78 9.16
C GLN A 125 -0.52 8.02 7.86
N ASP A 126 -1.77 7.66 7.57
CA ASP A 126 -2.07 6.81 6.43
C ASP A 126 -1.75 7.50 5.11
N ILE A 127 -1.17 6.72 4.20
CA ILE A 127 -1.01 7.06 2.79
C ILE A 127 -1.65 6.00 1.90
N THR A 128 -2.01 6.42 0.69
CA THR A 128 -2.44 5.54 -0.38
C THR A 128 -1.42 5.56 -1.50
N THR A 129 -0.97 4.39 -1.94
CA THR A 129 -0.16 4.25 -3.16
C THR A 129 -1.11 4.04 -4.34
N LEU A 130 -1.19 5.02 -5.23
CA LEU A 130 -1.88 4.88 -6.51
C LEU A 130 -0.94 4.34 -7.57
N VAL A 131 -1.41 3.31 -8.29
CA VAL A 131 -0.66 2.61 -9.32
C VAL A 131 -1.50 2.56 -10.60
N GLY A 132 -0.98 3.11 -11.70
CA GLY A 132 -1.60 2.99 -13.01
C GLY A 132 -1.12 1.74 -13.74
N THR A 133 -1.94 0.70 -13.77
CA THR A 133 -1.72 -0.50 -14.58
C THR A 133 -2.40 -0.34 -15.96
N PRO A 134 -2.14 -1.23 -16.93
CA PRO A 134 -2.83 -1.19 -18.23
C PRO A 134 -4.37 -1.22 -18.11
N ASP A 135 -4.90 -1.93 -17.11
CA ASP A 135 -6.33 -2.18 -16.97
C ASP A 135 -6.98 -1.32 -15.88
N ASP A 136 -6.22 -0.82 -14.90
CA ASP A 136 -6.76 -0.22 -13.69
C ASP A 136 -5.97 0.99 -13.14
N VAL A 137 -6.65 1.86 -12.39
CA VAL A 137 -6.01 2.64 -11.32
C VAL A 137 -6.18 1.82 -10.04
N VAL A 138 -5.09 1.32 -9.49
CA VAL A 138 -5.11 0.55 -8.25
C VAL A 138 -4.74 1.45 -7.07
N ALA A 139 -5.53 1.42 -6.00
CA ALA A 139 -5.21 2.05 -4.73
C ALA A 139 -4.81 0.99 -3.70
N LEU A 140 -3.57 1.03 -3.22
CA LEU A 140 -3.09 0.22 -2.10
C LEU A 140 -3.22 1.07 -0.83
N THR A 141 -4.09 0.67 0.10
CA THR A 141 -4.52 1.55 1.19
C THR A 141 -5.07 0.81 2.41
N HIS A 142 -5.00 1.45 3.59
CA HIS A 142 -5.63 0.99 4.84
C HIS A 142 -7.01 1.62 5.10
N LEU A 143 -7.52 2.47 4.21
CA LEU A 143 -8.87 3.05 4.36
C LEU A 143 -9.97 1.98 4.49
N TRP A 144 -9.74 0.76 4.00
CA TRP A 144 -10.57 -0.41 4.25
C TRP A 144 -9.70 -1.56 4.76
N TRP A 145 -10.17 -2.25 5.80
CA TRP A 145 -9.57 -3.52 6.22
C TRP A 145 -9.84 -4.59 5.16
N THR A 146 -11.11 -4.75 4.79
CA THR A 146 -11.61 -5.63 3.74
C THR A 146 -12.74 -4.93 2.99
N GLU A 147 -13.20 -5.47 1.86
CA GLU A 147 -14.40 -4.98 1.16
C GLU A 147 -15.63 -4.92 2.09
N GLU A 148 -15.82 -5.97 2.89
CA GLU A 148 -16.92 -6.13 3.85
C GLU A 148 -16.54 -5.63 5.26
N GLY A 149 -15.47 -4.84 5.35
CA GLY A 149 -14.94 -4.34 6.62
C GLY A 149 -15.92 -3.40 7.33
N PRO A 150 -15.63 -3.05 8.60
CA PRO A 150 -16.50 -2.16 9.35
C PRO A 150 -16.60 -0.80 8.67
N ALA A 151 -17.83 -0.28 8.58
CA ALA A 151 -18.05 1.03 8.01
C ALA A 151 -17.43 2.14 8.87
N ASP A 152 -17.58 2.01 10.18
CA ASP A 152 -16.85 2.78 11.17
C ASP A 152 -15.68 1.95 11.67
N ASP A 153 -14.48 2.27 11.19
CA ASP A 153 -13.27 1.65 11.71
C ASP A 153 -13.14 1.92 13.23
N PRO A 154 -13.11 0.89 14.07
CA PRO A 154 -13.04 1.05 15.52
C PRO A 154 -11.72 1.67 16.01
N TYR A 155 -10.65 1.64 15.21
CA TYR A 155 -9.35 2.22 15.51
C TYR A 155 -9.13 3.60 14.90
N SER A 156 -9.99 4.03 13.97
CA SER A 156 -9.89 5.36 13.37
C SER A 156 -10.14 6.46 14.40
N HIS A 157 -9.23 7.44 14.42
CA HIS A 157 -9.32 8.61 15.30
C HIS A 157 -10.35 9.65 14.84
N ASP A 158 -10.64 9.70 13.53
CA ASP A 158 -11.58 10.63 12.91
C ASP A 158 -12.34 9.93 11.78
N ARG A 159 -13.58 9.52 12.09
CA ARG A 159 -14.44 8.79 11.17
C ARG A 159 -14.88 9.62 9.98
N ASP A 160 -15.03 10.94 10.16
CA ASP A 160 -15.44 11.81 9.05
C ASP A 160 -14.27 12.06 8.11
N GLU A 161 -13.03 12.14 8.63
CA GLU A 161 -11.83 12.16 7.79
C GLU A 161 -11.65 10.85 7.03
N LEU A 162 -11.81 9.70 7.69
CA LEU A 162 -11.79 8.39 7.03
C LEU A 162 -12.78 8.34 5.86
N ARG A 163 -14.02 8.83 6.07
CA ARG A 163 -15.05 8.88 5.02
C ARG A 163 -14.65 9.77 3.84
N ARG A 164 -14.15 10.98 4.13
CA ARG A 164 -13.65 11.90 3.09
C ARG A 164 -12.53 11.27 2.26
N GLN A 165 -11.60 10.56 2.90
CA GLN A 165 -10.50 9.92 2.17
C GLN A 165 -10.95 8.69 1.36
N ARG A 166 -11.91 7.90 1.87
CA ARG A 166 -12.54 6.82 1.09
C ARG A 166 -13.21 7.38 -0.15
N GLU A 167 -14.04 8.41 -0.03
CA GLU A 167 -14.67 9.08 -1.18
C GLU A 167 -13.62 9.56 -2.19
N ARG A 168 -12.59 10.26 -1.72
CA ARG A 168 -11.49 10.73 -2.58
C ARG A 168 -10.78 9.60 -3.31
N VAL A 169 -10.51 8.47 -2.65
CA VAL A 169 -9.85 7.31 -3.29
C VAL A 169 -10.78 6.63 -4.27
N LEU A 170 -12.07 6.51 -3.97
CA LEU A 170 -13.07 5.92 -4.87
C LEU A 170 -13.30 6.75 -6.15
N ASP A 171 -13.10 8.07 -6.09
CA ASP A 171 -13.15 8.93 -7.28
C ASP A 171 -11.93 8.74 -8.21
N LEU A 172 -10.85 8.11 -7.71
CA LEU A 172 -9.59 7.93 -8.43
C LEU A 172 -9.35 6.49 -8.87
N ALA A 173 -9.73 5.51 -8.04
CA ALA A 173 -9.35 4.11 -8.18
C ALA A 173 -10.45 3.24 -8.81
N THR A 174 -10.07 2.34 -9.71
CA THR A 174 -10.95 1.32 -10.30
C THR A 174 -10.81 -0.05 -9.61
N LEU A 175 -9.73 -0.23 -8.86
CA LEU A 175 -9.46 -1.39 -8.01
C LEU A 175 -8.83 -0.94 -6.69
N VAL A 176 -9.28 -1.52 -5.58
CA VAL A 176 -8.72 -1.27 -4.24
C VAL A 176 -8.05 -2.53 -3.75
N VAL A 177 -6.78 -2.42 -3.37
CA VAL A 177 -6.04 -3.42 -2.59
C VAL A 177 -6.12 -2.99 -1.14
N CYS A 178 -7.01 -3.65 -0.39
CA CYS A 178 -7.26 -3.35 1.01
C CYS A 178 -6.20 -3.96 1.93
N ALA A 179 -6.19 -3.52 3.19
CA ALA A 179 -5.12 -3.86 4.12
C ALA A 179 -5.12 -5.31 4.62
N HIS A 180 -6.27 -5.95 4.71
CA HIS A 180 -6.46 -7.23 5.38
C HIS A 180 -7.40 -8.17 4.62
N GLY A 181 -7.32 -8.17 3.29
CA GLY A 181 -8.11 -9.10 2.47
C GLY A 181 -7.81 -9.02 0.98
N ALA A 182 -8.65 -9.69 0.21
CA ALA A 182 -8.58 -9.69 -1.25
C ALA A 182 -8.85 -8.29 -1.84
N PRO A 183 -8.25 -7.96 -2.99
CA PRO A 183 -8.60 -6.76 -3.74
C PRO A 183 -10.07 -6.78 -4.19
N PHE A 184 -10.70 -5.61 -4.27
CA PHE A 184 -12.09 -5.48 -4.72
C PHE A 184 -12.27 -4.32 -5.70
N ARG A 185 -13.29 -4.43 -6.56
CA ARG A 185 -13.68 -3.35 -7.47
C ARG A 185 -14.79 -2.52 -6.80
N PRO A 186 -14.60 -1.20 -6.63
CA PRO A 186 -15.62 -0.39 -6.01
C PRO A 186 -16.96 -0.41 -6.78
N GLY A 187 -18.05 -0.39 -6.03
CA GLY A 187 -19.41 -0.34 -6.55
C GLY A 187 -20.34 0.49 -5.65
N PRO A 188 -21.65 0.55 -5.98
CA PRO A 188 -22.62 1.34 -5.23
C PRO A 188 -22.75 0.94 -3.75
N ALA A 189 -22.41 -0.30 -3.41
CA ALA A 189 -22.46 -0.84 -2.05
C ALA A 189 -21.15 -0.68 -1.28
N THR A 190 -20.06 -0.24 -1.93
CA THR A 190 -18.78 -0.02 -1.26
C THR A 190 -18.92 1.06 -0.20
N VAL A 191 -18.43 0.77 1.00
CA VAL A 191 -18.52 1.72 2.10
C VAL A 191 -17.69 2.96 1.80
N ARG A 192 -18.31 4.12 1.98
CA ARG A 192 -17.70 5.44 1.95
C ARG A 192 -17.42 5.89 3.36
#